data_AF-A0A1M6IRQ5-F1
#
_entry.id   AF-A0A1M6IRQ5-F1
#
_cell.length_a   1.000
_cell.length_b   1.000
_cell.length_c   1.000
_cell.angle_alpha   90.00
_cell.angle_beta   90.00
_cell.angle_gamma   90.00
#
_symmetry.space_group_name_H-M   'P 1'
#
loop_
_entity.id
_entity.type
_entity.pdbx_description
1 polymer ?
#
loop_
_entity_poly.entity_id
_entity_poly.type
_entity_poly.pdbx_seq_one_letter_code
_entity_poly.pdbx_strand_id
1 'polypeptide(L)' 'MFYVKEQLNDAMEVSIEINDENVFCRCPRCGTEIQVDLAEVFADGEIDLFGTAVMCKNCSKKLMGGQACGCEQV' A
#
# COMPACT_ATOMS: atom_id res chain seq x y z
N MET A 1 11.05 -5.16 14.62
CA MET A 1 11.86 -4.44 13.62
C MET A 1 11.76 -5.23 12.33
N PHE A 2 11.09 -4.68 11.32
CA PHE A 2 10.96 -5.28 10.00
C PHE A 2 11.95 -4.62 9.05
N TYR A 3 12.42 -5.33 8.03
CA TYR A 3 13.32 -4.80 7.01
C TYR A 3 13.08 -5.52 5.68
N VAL A 4 13.29 -4.81 4.58
CA VAL A 4 13.35 -5.39 3.23
C VAL A 4 14.75 -5.91 3.01
N LYS A 5 14.86 -7.15 2.55
CA LYS A 5 16.12 -7.80 2.23
C LYS A 5 16.05 -8.34 0.80
N GLU A 6 16.84 -7.78 -0.10
CA GLU A 6 16.82 -8.17 -1.50
C GLU A 6 18.21 -8.31 -2.08
N GLN A 7 18.45 -9.43 -2.76
CA GLN A 7 19.72 -9.74 -3.39
C GLN A 7 19.68 -9.28 -4.84
N LEU A 8 20.54 -8.32 -5.21
CA LEU A 8 20.61 -7.78 -6.57
C LEU A 8 21.46 -8.66 -7.48
N ASN A 9 22.47 -9.32 -6.92
CA ASN A 9 23.33 -10.31 -7.57
C ASN A 9 24.15 -11.07 -6.50
N ASP A 10 25.02 -11.98 -6.94
CA ASP A 10 25.84 -12.83 -6.06
C ASP A 10 26.77 -12.04 -5.09
N ALA A 11 27.05 -10.76 -5.37
CA ALA A 11 27.97 -9.94 -4.60
C ALA A 11 27.31 -8.75 -3.88
N MET A 12 26.02 -8.46 -4.14
CA MET A 12 25.36 -7.26 -3.63
C MET A 12 23.97 -7.58 -3.08
N GLU A 13 23.76 -7.15 -1.84
CA GLU A 13 22.51 -7.28 -1.08
C GLU A 13 22.11 -5.90 -0.56
N VAL A 14 20.82 -5.57 -0.70
CA VAL A 14 20.22 -4.36 -0.15
C VAL A 14 19.37 -4.76 1.04
N SER A 15 19.67 -4.15 2.19
CA SER A 15 18.87 -4.28 3.41
C SER A 15 18.41 -2.89 3.86
N ILE A 16 17.09 -2.69 3.97
CA ILE A 16 16.48 -1.40 4.34
C ILE A 16 15.52 -1.66 5.49
N GLU A 17 15.76 -1.04 6.64
CA GLU A 17 14.82 -1.07 7.77
C GLU A 17 13.51 -0.41 7.40
N ILE A 18 12.37 -0.97 7.81
CA ILE A 18 11.05 -0.39 7.56
C ILE A 18 10.68 0.52 8.74
N ASN A 19 10.32 1.77 8.45
CA ASN A 19 9.86 2.77 9.41
C ASN A 19 8.64 3.53 8.86
N ASP A 20 8.03 4.42 9.64
CA ASP A 20 6.84 5.18 9.27
C ASP A 20 7.06 6.17 8.12
N GLU A 21 8.32 6.51 7.81
CA GLU A 21 8.69 7.47 6.76
C GLU A 21 8.99 6.81 5.41
N ASN A 22 9.30 5.52 5.37
CA ASN A 22 9.79 4.84 4.18
C ASN A 22 8.84 3.79 3.56
N VAL A 23 7.59 3.78 4.02
CA VAL A 23 6.55 2.89 3.48
C VAL A 23 5.64 3.68 2.54
N PHE A 24 5.64 3.25 1.28
CA PHE A 24 4.85 3.87 0.23
C PHE A 24 4.09 2.81 -0.57
N CYS A 25 2.95 3.20 -1.13
CA CYS A 25 2.28 2.46 -2.17
C CYS A 25 1.89 3.37 -3.32
N ARG A 26 1.52 2.78 -4.46
CA ARG A 26 1.02 3.53 -5.61
C ARG A 26 -0.49 3.37 -5.69
N CYS A 27 -1.18 4.50 -5.81
CA CYS A 27 -2.62 4.50 -6.00
C CYS A 27 -2.98 3.68 -7.26
N PRO A 28 -3.81 2.63 -7.15
CA PRO A 28 -4.11 1.75 -8.28
C PRO A 28 -4.89 2.45 -9.41
N ARG A 29 -5.46 3.64 -9.15
CA ARG A 29 -6.25 4.40 -10.12
C ARG A 29 -5.44 5.43 -10.91
N CYS A 30 -4.49 6.11 -10.28
CA CYS A 30 -3.77 7.23 -10.90
C CYS A 30 -2.24 7.10 -10.82
N GLY A 31 -1.72 6.05 -10.19
CA GLY A 31 -0.29 5.79 -10.06
C GLY A 31 0.47 6.70 -9.09
N THR A 32 -0.20 7.70 -8.50
CA THR A 32 0.43 8.62 -7.54
C THR A 32 0.94 7.85 -6.34
N GLU A 33 2.20 8.12 -5.99
CA GLU A 33 2.83 7.60 -4.77
C GLU A 33 2.21 8.25 -3.54
N ILE A 34 1.90 7.42 -2.54
CA ILE A 34 1.35 7.84 -1.27
C ILE A 34 2.09 7.10 -0.15
N GLN A 35 2.48 7.86 0.87
CA GLN A 35 2.97 7.30 2.11
C GLN A 35 1.80 6.66 2.87
N VAL A 36 2.02 5.50 3.48
CA VAL A 36 0.97 4.74 4.18
C VAL A 36 1.42 4.36 5.59
N ASP A 37 0.47 4.34 6.51
CA ASP A 37 0.66 3.81 7.86
C ASP A 37 0.28 2.33 7.87
N LEU A 38 1.26 1.44 8.07
CA LEU A 38 1.00 -0.01 8.11
C LEU A 38 0.07 -0.41 9.26
N ALA A 39 0.04 0.33 10.37
CA ALA A 39 -0.88 0.04 11.46
C ALA A 39 -2.33 0.32 11.06
N GLU A 40 -2.57 1.36 10.26
CA GLU A 40 -3.90 1.65 9.69
C GLU A 40 -4.28 0.62 8.62
N VAL A 41 -3.33 0.27 7.74
CA VAL A 41 -3.55 -0.67 6.64
C VAL A 41 -3.90 -2.08 7.13
N PHE A 42 -3.33 -2.52 8.26
CA PHE A 42 -3.54 -3.87 8.81
C PHE A 42 -4.48 -3.91 10.04
N ALA A 43 -5.24 -2.83 10.27
CA ALA A 43 -6.11 -2.72 11.44
C ALA A 43 -7.26 -3.76 11.47
N ASP A 44 -7.63 -4.31 10.31
CA ASP A 44 -8.65 -5.35 10.14
C ASP A 44 -8.14 -6.77 10.45
N GLY A 45 -6.84 -6.93 10.66
CA GLY A 45 -6.21 -8.19 11.03
C GLY A 45 -5.91 -9.12 9.86
N GLU A 46 -6.24 -8.74 8.62
CA GLU A 46 -5.85 -9.46 7.41
C GLU A 46 -4.63 -8.78 6.78
N ILE A 47 -3.50 -9.49 6.77
CA ILE A 47 -2.22 -8.94 6.29
C ILE A 47 -1.87 -9.56 4.94
N ASP A 48 -2.01 -8.78 3.88
CA ASP A 48 -1.48 -9.10 2.55
C ASP A 48 -0.58 -7.97 2.05
N LEU A 49 0.74 -8.17 2.14
CA LEU A 49 1.72 -7.17 1.69
C LEU A 49 1.77 -7.01 0.15
N PHE A 50 1.25 -7.98 -0.61
CA PHE A 50 1.31 -7.98 -2.06
C PHE A 50 -0.01 -7.53 -2.69
N GLY A 51 -1.13 -8.03 -2.20
CA GLY A 51 -2.47 -7.73 -2.74
C GLY A 51 -3.13 -6.48 -2.15
N THR A 52 -2.68 -5.98 -0.99
CA THR A 52 -3.27 -4.78 -0.39
C THR A 52 -2.88 -3.52 -1.17
N ALA A 53 -3.89 -2.75 -1.59
CA ALA A 53 -3.72 -1.50 -2.33
C ALA A 53 -4.46 -0.35 -1.66
N VAL A 54 -3.75 0.76 -1.38
CA VAL A 54 -4.35 1.97 -0.81
C VAL A 54 -4.61 2.99 -1.92
N MET A 55 -5.80 3.59 -1.90
CA MET A 55 -6.20 4.61 -2.88
C MET A 55 -5.92 6.01 -2.33
N CYS A 56 -5.37 6.89 -3.17
CA CYS A 56 -5.08 8.27 -2.75
C CYS A 56 -6.36 9.05 -2.43
N LYS A 57 -6.23 10.07 -1.57
CA LYS A 57 -7.35 10.92 -1.10
C LYS A 57 -8.18 11.51 -2.24
N ASN A 58 -7.58 11.80 -3.39
CA ASN A 58 -8.29 12.37 -4.54
C ASN A 58 -9.15 11.33 -5.27
N CYS A 59 -8.61 10.12 -5.47
CA CYS A 59 -9.34 9.03 -6.11
C CYS A 59 -10.43 8.48 -5.20
N SER A 60 -10.19 8.37 -3.89
CA SER A 60 -11.21 7.94 -2.93
C SER A 60 -12.37 8.92 -2.85
N LYS A 61 -12.09 10.23 -2.78
CA LYS A 61 -13.14 11.27 -2.85
C LYS A 61 -13.95 11.21 -4.15
N LYS A 62 -13.31 10.96 -5.29
CA LYS A 62 -14.02 10.80 -6.57
C LYS A 62 -14.90 9.55 -6.59
N LEU A 63 -14.46 8.46 -5.96
CA LEU A 63 -15.24 7.24 -5.84
C LEU A 63 -16.45 7.43 -4.90
N MET A 64 -16.25 8.09 -3.76
CA MET A 64 -17.31 8.32 -2.77
C MET A 64 -18.26 9.46 -3.15
N GLY A 65 -17.81 10.39 -4.01
CA GLY A 65 -18.58 11.54 -4.50
C GLY A 65 -19.50 11.26 -5.69
N GLY A 66 -19.57 10.01 -6.17
CA GLY A 66 -20.49 9.58 -7.23
C GLY A 66 -21.19 8.29 -6.83
N GLN A 67 -22.48 8.40 -6.49
CA GLN A 67 -23.49 7.36 -6.24
C GLN A 67 -23.02 6.02 -5.64
N ALA A 68 -23.58 5.70 -4.46
CA ALA A 68 -23.48 4.39 -3.81
C ALA A 68 -23.55 3.24 -4.84
N CYS A 69 -22.43 2.55 -5.03
CA CYS A 69 -22.43 1.27 -5.72
C CYS A 69 -22.32 0.21 -4.63
N GLY A 70 -23.41 -0.51 -4.42
CA GLY A 70 -23.47 -1.66 -3.54
C GLY A 70 -22.44 -2.70 -3.96
N CYS A 71 -21.95 -3.41 -2.96
CA CYS A 71 -21.29 -4.69 -3.10
C CYS A 71 -21.99 -5.59 -4.14
N GLU A 72 -21.31 -5.90 -5.23
CA GLU A 72 -21.48 -7.18 -5.93
C GLU A 72 -20.08 -7.77 -6.12
N GLN A 73 -19.78 -8.72 -5.22
CA GLN A 73 -18.73 -9.71 -5.41
C GLN A 73 -19.20 -10.62 -6.55
N VAL A 74 -18.34 -10.84 -7.54
CA VAL A 74 -18.47 -11.94 -8.51
C VAL A 74 -17.51 -13.04 -8.10
#